data_AF-A0A2B0MY45-F1
#
_entry.id   AF-A0A2B0MY45-F1
#
_cell.length_a   1.000
_cell.length_b   1.000
_cell.length_c   1.000
_cell.angle_alpha   90.00
_cell.angle_beta   90.00
_cell.angle_gamma   90.00
#
_symmetry.space_group_name_H-M   'P 1'
#
loop_
_entity.id
_entity.type
_entity.pdbx_description
1 polymer ?
#
loop_
_entity_poly.entity_id
_entity_poly.type
_entity_poly.pdbx_seq_one_letter_code
_entity_poly.pdbx_strand_id
1 'polypeptide(L)'
;MILIFLICIFLLFIFYKISKMVSKTVAVLIDFLFLGGFTAYSLHKVISVKIASGNAVYFWDIIFFIVSCALYYIALNYLVINFPRLAAFINYSISWIGTFLIYTTICVILIGDFPQLLNNDFFSKLTNLIIVSILAIVTFNIRKTMFANEEPC
;
A
#
# COMPACT_ATOMS: atom_id res chain seq x y z
N MET A 1 16.60 28.15 24.07
CA MET A 1 15.61 28.28 22.98
C MET A 1 16.13 27.75 21.65
N ILE A 2 17.31 28.20 21.17
CA ILE A 2 17.91 27.74 19.90
C ILE A 2 18.20 26.23 19.88
N LEU A 3 18.70 25.66 20.98
CA LEU A 3 18.98 24.22 21.08
C LEU A 3 17.72 23.36 20.91
N ILE A 4 16.62 23.76 21.55
CA ILE A 4 15.32 23.08 21.46
C ILE A 4 14.79 23.18 20.02
N PHE A 5 14.93 24.34 19.39
CA PHE A 5 14.56 24.54 17.98
C PHE A 5 15.35 23.63 17.03
N LEU A 6 16.67 23.50 17.22
CA LEU A 6 17.51 22.57 16.46
C LEU A 6 17.11 21.11 16.66
N ILE A 7 16.80 20.71 17.90
CA ILE A 7 16.35 19.36 18.23
C ILE A 7 15.00 19.06 17.54
N CYS A 8 14.06 20.01 17.54
CA CYS A 8 12.78 19.85 16.85
C CYS A 8 12.95 19.69 15.33
N ILE A 9 13.81 20.49 14.70
CA ILE A 9 14.11 20.36 13.26
C ILE A 9 14.73 19.00 12.95
N PHE A 10 15.67 18.56 13.78
CA PHE A 10 16.33 17.28 13.62
C PHE A 10 15.36 16.10 13.74
N LEU A 11 14.47 16.13 14.73
CA LEU A 11 13.40 15.15 14.88
C LEU A 11 12.47 15.14 13.67
N LEU A 12 12.05 16.31 13.19
CA LEU A 12 11.16 16.43 12.04
C LEU A 12 11.80 15.86 10.77
N PHE A 13 13.11 16.07 10.60
CA PHE A 13 13.88 15.47 9.51
C PHE A 13 13.96 13.94 9.60
N ILE A 14 14.19 13.39 10.81
CA ILE A 14 14.17 11.94 11.03
C ILE A 14 12.79 11.36 10.74
N PHE A 15 11.73 11.95 11.28
CA PHE A 15 10.36 11.50 11.04
C PHE A 15 9.99 11.57 9.55
N TYR A 16 10.44 12.59 8.84
CA TYR A 16 10.26 12.68 7.39
C TYR A 16 10.95 11.52 6.65
N LYS A 17 12.20 11.21 6.99
CA LYS A 17 12.92 10.07 6.37
C LYS A 17 12.25 8.73 6.65
N ILE A 18 11.86 8.49 7.91
CA ILE A 18 11.15 7.27 8.30
C ILE A 18 9.82 7.17 7.56
N SER A 19 9.03 8.24 7.53
CA SER A 19 7.74 8.30 6.82
C SER A 19 7.89 8.00 5.33
N LYS A 20 8.93 8.54 4.69
CA LYS A 20 9.25 8.24 3.29
C LYS A 20 9.59 6.77 3.11
N MET A 21 10.47 6.20 3.94
CA MET A 21 10.87 4.79 3.87
C MET A 21 9.68 3.85 4.08
N VAL A 22 8.87 4.09 5.11
CA VAL A 22 7.65 3.33 5.38
C VAL A 22 6.74 3.41 4.15
N SER A 23 6.40 4.61 3.68
CA SER A 23 5.54 4.77 2.50
C SER A 23 6.04 4.02 1.25
N LYS A 24 7.36 3.91 1.07
CA LYS A 24 7.94 3.10 -0.02
C LYS A 24 7.65 1.61 0.15
N THR A 25 7.99 1.06 1.31
CA THR A 25 7.76 -0.35 1.62
C THR A 25 6.28 -0.69 1.50
N VAL A 26 5.43 0.22 1.94
CA VAL A 26 3.97 0.08 1.91
C VAL A 26 3.44 0.00 0.49
N ALA A 27 3.88 0.90 -0.40
CA ALA A 27 3.49 0.87 -1.80
C ALA A 27 3.78 -0.50 -2.45
N VAL A 28 4.97 -1.05 -2.21
CA VAL A 28 5.36 -2.37 -2.74
C VAL A 28 4.61 -3.50 -2.05
N LEU A 29 4.48 -3.45 -0.72
CA LEU A 29 3.86 -4.51 0.05
C LEU A 29 2.38 -4.70 -0.32
N ILE A 30 1.64 -3.62 -0.57
CA ILE A 30 0.23 -3.72 -0.99
C ILE A 30 0.10 -4.41 -2.33
N ASP A 31 0.95 -4.06 -3.30
CA ASP A 31 0.93 -4.67 -4.62
C ASP A 31 1.20 -6.19 -4.50
N PHE A 32 2.19 -6.58 -3.68
CA PHE A 32 2.50 -7.98 -3.40
C PHE A 32 1.40 -8.72 -2.61
N LEU A 33 0.81 -8.09 -1.58
CA LEU A 33 -0.26 -8.67 -0.78
C LEU A 33 -1.53 -8.85 -1.62
N PHE A 34 -1.87 -7.87 -2.44
CA PHE A 34 -3.05 -7.91 -3.29
C PHE A 34 -2.89 -8.98 -4.36
N LEU A 35 -1.77 -9.00 -5.08
CA LEU A 35 -1.51 -10.00 -6.12
C LEU A 35 -1.35 -11.40 -5.52
N GLY A 36 -0.56 -11.54 -4.47
CA GLY A 36 -0.30 -12.84 -3.81
C GLY A 36 -1.55 -13.40 -3.17
N GLY A 37 -2.23 -12.58 -2.36
CA GLY A 37 -3.48 -12.96 -1.70
C GLY A 37 -4.58 -13.29 -2.69
N PHE A 38 -4.79 -12.47 -3.72
CA PHE A 38 -5.83 -12.72 -4.73
C PHE A 38 -5.53 -13.96 -5.56
N THR A 39 -4.28 -14.16 -5.98
CA THR A 39 -3.88 -15.29 -6.81
C THR A 39 -3.99 -16.61 -6.03
N ALA A 40 -3.47 -16.64 -4.80
CA ALA A 40 -3.63 -17.79 -3.93
C ALA A 40 -5.11 -18.06 -3.64
N TYR A 41 -5.89 -17.06 -3.24
CA TYR A 41 -7.31 -17.25 -2.96
C TYR A 41 -8.10 -17.80 -4.16
N SER A 42 -7.83 -17.28 -5.36
CA SER A 42 -8.59 -17.62 -6.57
C SER A 42 -8.17 -18.96 -7.18
N LEU A 43 -6.87 -19.26 -7.21
CA LEU A 43 -6.33 -20.40 -7.96
C LEU A 43 -6.00 -21.60 -7.07
N HIS A 44 -5.78 -21.40 -5.77
CA HIS A 44 -5.35 -22.48 -4.86
C HIS A 44 -6.32 -23.67 -4.88
N LYS A 45 -7.60 -23.44 -4.56
CA LYS A 45 -8.60 -24.53 -4.54
C LYS A 45 -9.04 -24.97 -5.93
N VAL A 46 -9.04 -24.06 -6.91
CA VAL A 46 -9.59 -24.32 -8.23
C VAL A 46 -8.61 -25.11 -9.10
N ILE A 47 -7.32 -24.79 -8.99
CA ILE A 47 -6.25 -25.32 -9.84
C ILE A 47 -5.20 -26.03 -8.98
N SER A 48 -4.51 -25.33 -8.08
CA SER A 48 -3.31 -25.86 -7.40
C SER A 48 -3.57 -27.17 -6.65
N VAL A 49 -4.70 -27.26 -5.92
CA VAL A 49 -5.12 -28.46 -5.17
C VAL A 49 -5.60 -29.59 -6.10
N LYS A 50 -6.02 -29.28 -7.33
CA LYS A 50 -6.46 -30.31 -8.31
C LYS A 50 -5.29 -30.90 -9.08
N ILE A 51 -4.23 -30.13 -9.33
CA ILE A 51 -3.07 -30.55 -10.13
C ILE A 51 -1.93 -31.11 -9.27
N ALA A 52 -1.92 -30.83 -7.96
CA ALA A 52 -0.85 -31.24 -7.06
C ALA A 52 -1.40 -31.59 -5.66
N SER A 53 -0.57 -32.29 -4.87
CA SER A 53 -0.89 -32.69 -3.50
C SER A 53 0.25 -32.38 -2.54
N GLY A 54 -0.07 -32.17 -1.26
CA GLY A 54 0.93 -31.86 -0.23
C GLY A 54 1.65 -30.55 -0.51
N ASN A 55 2.97 -30.51 -0.26
CA ASN A 55 3.76 -29.29 -0.42
C ASN A 55 3.88 -28.80 -1.88
N ALA A 56 3.60 -29.65 -2.86
CA ALA A 56 3.62 -29.27 -4.27
C ALA A 56 2.49 -28.28 -4.63
N VAL A 57 1.41 -28.21 -3.84
CA VAL A 57 0.34 -27.21 -4.04
C VAL A 57 0.89 -25.79 -3.87
N TYR A 58 1.68 -25.56 -2.83
CA TYR A 58 2.26 -24.24 -2.56
C TYR A 58 3.31 -23.83 -3.61
N PHE A 59 4.00 -24.80 -4.21
CA PHE A 59 4.90 -24.54 -5.34
C PHE A 59 4.13 -23.95 -6.53
N TRP A 60 2.96 -24.49 -6.85
CA TRP A 60 2.10 -23.95 -7.91
C TRP A 60 1.53 -22.58 -7.56
N ASP A 61 1.15 -22.33 -6.30
CA ASP A 61 0.70 -21.00 -5.86
C ASP A 61 1.78 -19.93 -6.05
N ILE A 62 3.05 -20.26 -5.79
CA ILE A 62 4.19 -19.37 -6.02
C ILE A 62 4.37 -19.10 -7.52
N ILE A 63 4.28 -20.12 -8.37
CA ILE A 63 4.36 -19.95 -9.83
C ILE A 63 3.24 -19.02 -10.31
N PHE A 64 1.99 -19.28 -9.91
CA PHE A 64 0.87 -18.45 -10.30
C PHE A 64 1.03 -17.01 -9.81
N PHE A 65 1.56 -16.82 -8.60
CA PHE A 65 1.87 -15.50 -8.09
C PHE A 65 2.88 -14.74 -8.97
N ILE A 66 3.98 -15.39 -9.38
CA ILE A 66 4.98 -14.78 -10.28
C ILE A 66 4.34 -14.40 -11.62
N VAL A 67 3.52 -15.29 -12.20
CA VAL A 67 2.78 -15.01 -13.44
C VAL A 67 1.83 -13.83 -13.27
N SER A 68 1.12 -13.77 -12.14
CA SER A 68 0.22 -12.67 -11.79
C SER A 68 0.95 -11.32 -11.71
N CYS A 69 2.15 -11.29 -11.14
CA CYS A 69 3.01 -10.08 -11.12
C CYS A 69 3.37 -9.61 -12.53
N ALA A 70 3.74 -10.54 -13.42
CA ALA A 70 4.05 -10.19 -14.82
C ALA A 70 2.82 -9.65 -15.57
N LEU A 71 1.66 -10.29 -15.39
CA LEU A 71 0.40 -9.83 -15.99
C LEU A 71 -0.02 -8.47 -15.45
N TYR A 72 0.14 -8.23 -14.15
CA TYR A 72 -0.13 -6.96 -13.51
C TYR A 72 0.73 -5.84 -14.09
N TYR A 73 2.03 -6.07 -14.25
CA TYR A 73 2.94 -5.12 -14.88
C TYR A 73 2.50 -4.75 -16.31
N ILE A 74 2.18 -5.75 -17.13
CA ILE A 74 1.70 -5.54 -18.51
C ILE A 74 0.40 -4.72 -18.52
N ALA A 75 -0.56 -5.09 -17.66
CA ALA A 75 -1.85 -4.41 -17.58
C ALA A 75 -1.72 -2.96 -17.09
N LEU A 76 -0.87 -2.71 -16.08
CA LEU A 76 -0.60 -1.36 -15.59
C LEU A 76 0.07 -0.50 -16.66
N ASN A 77 1.09 -1.01 -17.35
CA ASN A 77 1.75 -0.27 -18.42
C ASN A 77 0.77 0.10 -19.53
N TYR A 78 -0.06 -0.86 -19.95
CA TYR A 78 -1.11 -0.59 -20.94
C TYR A 78 -2.09 0.49 -20.45
N LEU A 79 -2.50 0.44 -19.18
CA LEU A 79 -3.39 1.44 -18.58
C LEU A 79 -2.73 2.82 -18.47
N VAL A 80 -1.45 2.90 -18.11
CA VAL A 80 -0.71 4.16 -17.99
C VAL A 80 -0.58 4.84 -19.36
N ILE A 81 -0.28 4.08 -20.41
CA ILE A 81 -0.12 4.61 -21.78
C ILE A 81 -1.46 5.07 -22.35
N ASN A 82 -2.50 4.24 -22.24
CA ASN A 82 -3.78 4.51 -22.93
C ASN A 82 -4.77 5.32 -22.08
N PHE A 83 -4.73 5.20 -20.76
CA PHE A 83 -5.70 5.79 -19.83
C PHE A 83 -5.01 6.40 -18.59
N PRO A 84 -4.17 7.44 -18.75
CA PRO A 84 -3.32 7.95 -17.68
C PRO A 84 -4.11 8.45 -16.46
N ARG A 85 -5.31 9.01 -16.65
CA ARG A 85 -6.19 9.45 -15.56
C ARG A 85 -6.75 8.27 -14.76
N LEU A 86 -7.15 7.19 -15.45
CA LEU A 86 -7.66 5.98 -14.81
C LEU A 86 -6.54 5.25 -14.06
N ALA A 87 -5.35 5.14 -14.68
CA ALA A 87 -4.17 4.58 -14.03
C ALA A 87 -3.78 5.37 -12.77
N ALA A 88 -3.83 6.70 -12.81
CA ALA A 88 -3.61 7.55 -11.64
C ALA A 88 -4.66 7.30 -10.53
N PHE A 89 -5.93 7.17 -10.89
CA PHE A 89 -7.00 6.86 -9.95
C PHE A 89 -6.81 5.49 -9.28
N ILE A 90 -6.58 4.44 -10.08
CA ILE A 90 -6.29 3.08 -9.57
C ILE A 90 -5.08 3.13 -8.63
N ASN A 91 -4.03 3.87 -9.03
CA ASN A 91 -2.84 3.99 -8.21
C ASN A 91 -3.08 4.71 -6.89
N TYR A 92 -3.93 5.74 -6.89
CA TYR A 92 -4.36 6.40 -5.66
C TYR A 92 -5.20 5.47 -4.77
N SER A 93 -6.15 4.71 -5.35
CA SER A 93 -6.97 3.75 -4.59
C SER A 93 -6.12 2.69 -3.90
N ILE A 94 -5.12 2.13 -4.59
CA ILE A 94 -4.17 1.18 -3.99
C ILE A 94 -3.39 1.84 -2.86
N SER A 95 -2.86 3.05 -3.06
CA SER A 95 -2.18 3.80 -2.01
C SER A 95 -3.09 4.05 -0.80
N TRP A 96 -4.34 4.41 -1.03
CA TRP A 96 -5.34 4.64 0.01
C TRP A 96 -5.60 3.39 0.86
N ILE A 97 -5.79 2.24 0.21
CA ILE A 97 -6.01 0.95 0.90
C ILE A 97 -4.83 0.62 1.80
N GLY A 98 -3.59 0.78 1.33
CA GLY A 98 -2.44 0.48 2.17
C GLY A 98 -2.21 1.45 3.31
N THR A 99 -2.40 2.75 3.05
CA THR A 99 -2.37 3.76 4.12
C THR A 99 -3.42 3.45 5.17
N PHE A 100 -4.63 3.07 4.75
CA PHE A 100 -5.71 2.66 5.65
C PHE A 100 -5.33 1.45 6.50
N LEU A 101 -4.81 0.38 5.87
CA LEU A 101 -4.43 -0.84 6.58
C LEU A 101 -3.40 -0.54 7.67
N ILE A 102 -2.37 0.25 7.35
CA ILE A 102 -1.28 0.54 8.29
C ILE A 102 -1.72 1.48 9.38
N TYR A 103 -2.48 2.52 9.02
CA TYR A 103 -3.07 3.42 9.99
C TYR A 103 -3.91 2.62 11.00
N THR A 104 -4.77 1.74 10.50
CA THR A 104 -5.60 0.86 11.34
C THR A 104 -4.76 -0.08 12.19
N THR A 105 -3.75 -0.75 11.62
CA THR A 105 -2.84 -1.63 12.36
C THR A 105 -2.11 -0.88 13.48
N ILE A 106 -1.60 0.32 13.22
CA ILE A 106 -0.95 1.15 14.24
C ILE A 106 -1.94 1.53 15.35
N CYS A 107 -3.15 1.97 14.99
CA CYS A 107 -4.19 2.31 15.96
C CYS A 107 -4.58 1.11 16.82
N VAL A 108 -4.81 -0.05 16.21
CA VAL A 108 -5.17 -1.28 16.94
C VAL A 108 -4.03 -1.73 17.86
N ILE A 109 -2.77 -1.67 17.42
CA ILE A 109 -1.62 -2.08 18.24
C ILE A 109 -1.40 -1.13 19.43
N LEU A 110 -1.56 0.18 19.23
CA LEU A 110 -1.22 1.19 20.24
C LEU A 110 -2.40 1.58 21.15
N ILE A 111 -3.62 1.60 20.60
CA ILE A 111 -4.82 2.13 21.25
C ILE A 111 -5.87 1.02 21.45
N GLY A 112 -5.90 0.00 20.60
CA GLY A 112 -6.89 -1.09 20.63
C GLY A 112 -8.08 -0.88 19.69
N ASP A 113 -8.30 0.35 19.22
CA ASP A 113 -9.34 0.72 18.23
C ASP A 113 -8.95 2.04 17.52
N PHE A 114 -9.79 2.51 16.59
CA PHE A 114 -9.68 3.85 16.02
C PHE A 114 -9.77 4.92 17.11
N PRO A 115 -8.91 5.96 17.07
CA PRO A 115 -8.93 7.00 18.09
C PRO A 115 -10.24 7.79 18.04
N GLN A 116 -10.82 8.03 19.21
CA GLN A 116 -12.00 8.88 19.37
C GLN A 116 -11.57 10.36 19.40
N LEU A 117 -11.44 10.95 18.20
CA LEU A 117 -10.99 12.33 17.99
C LEU A 117 -12.08 13.37 18.29
N LEU A 118 -13.36 12.99 18.16
CA LEU A 118 -14.51 13.84 18.37
C LEU A 118 -15.50 13.16 19.31
N ASN A 119 -16.31 13.97 20.00
CA ASN A 119 -17.28 13.49 20.98
C ASN A 119 -18.40 12.63 20.37
N ASN A 120 -18.58 12.70 19.05
CA ASN A 120 -19.54 11.87 18.32
C ASN A 120 -18.81 10.77 17.52
N ASP A 121 -19.22 9.52 17.72
CA ASP A 121 -18.59 8.34 17.10
C ASP A 121 -18.55 8.40 15.56
N PHE A 122 -19.66 8.77 14.93
CA PHE A 122 -19.73 8.89 13.47
C PHE A 122 -18.74 9.93 12.94
N PHE A 123 -18.75 11.13 13.54
CA PHE A 123 -17.84 12.20 13.12
C PHE A 123 -16.39 11.84 13.40
N SER A 124 -16.10 11.13 14.49
CA SER A 124 -14.76 10.65 14.80
C SER A 124 -14.23 9.66 13.75
N LYS A 125 -15.05 8.66 13.37
CA LYS A 125 -14.71 7.71 12.31
C LYS A 125 -14.51 8.41 10.96
N LEU A 126 -15.37 9.38 10.64
CA LEU A 126 -15.23 10.19 9.44
C LEU A 126 -13.92 10.99 9.44
N THR A 127 -13.54 11.61 10.57
CA THR A 127 -12.27 12.32 10.70
C THR A 127 -11.08 11.39 10.50
N ASN A 128 -11.10 10.17 11.06
CA ASN A 128 -10.05 9.18 10.83
C ASN A 128 -9.92 8.83 9.33
N LEU A 129 -11.04 8.64 8.62
CA LEU A 129 -11.02 8.40 7.17
C LEU A 129 -10.48 9.58 6.36
N ILE A 130 -10.78 10.82 6.78
CA ILE A 130 -10.22 12.02 6.15
C ILE A 130 -8.70 12.07 6.36
N ILE A 131 -8.22 11.80 7.58
CA ILE A 131 -6.79 11.72 7.88
C ILE A 131 -6.10 10.69 6.99
N VAL A 132 -6.66 9.48 6.89
CA VAL A 132 -6.15 8.42 6.00
C VAL A 132 -6.10 8.90 4.55
N SER A 133 -7.15 9.57 4.07
CA SER A 133 -7.21 10.07 2.70
C SER A 133 -6.14 11.12 2.39
N ILE A 134 -5.82 11.98 3.35
CA ILE A 134 -4.74 12.97 3.22
C ILE A 134 -3.37 12.27 3.23
N LEU A 135 -3.16 11.32 4.15
CA LEU A 135 -1.92 10.54 4.21
C LEU A 135 -1.71 9.71 2.93
N ALA A 136 -2.78 9.20 2.35
CA ALA A 136 -2.76 8.43 1.10
C ALA A 136 -2.24 9.25 -0.08
N ILE A 137 -2.46 10.58 -0.10
CA ILE A 137 -1.89 11.46 -1.13
C ILE A 137 -0.35 11.46 -1.05
N VAL A 138 0.22 11.43 0.16
CA VAL A 138 1.68 11.35 0.36
C VAL A 138 2.21 10.03 -0.20
N THR A 139 1.56 8.92 0.15
CA THR A 139 1.92 7.59 -0.37
C THR A 139 1.78 7.51 -1.89
N PHE A 140 0.71 8.07 -2.46
CA PHE A 140 0.49 8.14 -3.91
C PHE A 140 1.57 8.93 -4.64
N ASN A 141 1.94 10.11 -4.12
CA ASN A 141 2.99 10.93 -4.72
C ASN A 141 4.36 10.23 -4.68
N ILE A 142 4.68 9.55 -3.57
CA ILE A 142 5.88 8.73 -3.46
C ILE A 142 5.86 7.61 -4.50
N ARG A 143 4.73 6.90 -4.63
CA ARG A 143 4.54 5.83 -5.62
C ARG A 143 4.68 6.34 -7.05
N LYS A 144 4.11 7.50 -7.37
CA LYS A 144 4.28 8.18 -8.67
C LYS A 144 5.76 8.47 -8.96
N THR A 145 6.53 8.94 -7.98
CA THR A 145 7.98 9.19 -8.18
C THR A 145 8.80 7.91 -8.38
N MET A 146 8.37 6.76 -7.86
CA MET A 146 9.06 5.49 -8.14
C MET A 146 8.91 5.06 -9.58
N PHE A 147 7.68 5.12 -10.09
CA PHE A 147 7.37 4.69 -11.46
C PHE A 147 7.80 5.71 -12.52
N ALA A 148 8.01 6.97 -12.15
CA ALA A 148 8.49 8.01 -13.07
C ALA A 148 10.02 8.03 -13.23
N ASN A 149 10.78 7.49 -12.27
CA ASN A 149 12.25 7.47 -12.34
C ASN A 149 12.82 6.32 -13.21
N GLU A 150 11.99 5.65 -14.00
CA GLU A 150 12.40 4.69 -15.03
C GLU A 150 12.42 5.29 -16.45
N GLU A 151 12.35 6.62 -16.59
CA GLU A 151 12.76 7.27 -17.85
C GLU A 151 14.27 7.53 -17.83
N PRO A 152 15.08 6.78 -18.61
CA PRO A 152 16.47 7.16 -18.86
C PRO A 152 16.48 8.41 -19.75
N CYS A 153 17.03 9.50 -19.24
CA CYS A 153 17.73 10.45 -20.09
C CYS A 153 19.19 10.01 -20.21
#